data_AF-A0A845FFH5-F1
#
_entry.id   AF-A0A845FFH5-F1
#
_cell.length_a   1.000
_cell.length_b   1.000
_cell.length_c   1.000
_cell.angle_alpha   90.00
_cell.angle_beta   90.00
_cell.angle_gamma   90.00
#
_symmetry.space_group_name_H-M   'P 1'
#
loop_
_entity.id
_entity.type
_entity.pdbx_description
1 polymer ?
#
loop_
_entity_poly.entity_id
_entity_poly.type
_entity_poly.pdbx_seq_one_letter_code
_entity_poly.pdbx_strand_id
1 'polypeptide(L)'
;MGFFDSLINSLRLPKKEAMFHLNRKGITHTIGYLFVLLLLLFLPDMVASILYLETNLTEVSRGMYIAQFLVFYPLLIVFLILVGVSILAGGSLLMRKALSRKLAYQQLWKLTAYACTLPLILSVLLKYMTVSNALSALIFMAIFVYYMYRMITVYPKVPAKP
;
A
#
# COMPACT_ATOMS: atom_id res chain seq x y z
N MET A 1 4.69 8.90 -17.02
CA MET A 1 4.33 9.60 -15.77
C MET A 1 5.07 8.91 -14.61
N GLY A 2 5.91 9.66 -13.88
CA GLY A 2 6.87 9.10 -12.92
C GLY A 2 6.31 8.80 -11.52
N PHE A 3 7.16 8.21 -10.68
CA PHE A 3 6.87 7.88 -9.28
C PHE A 3 6.34 9.09 -8.48
N PHE A 4 7.01 10.24 -8.59
CA PHE A 4 6.64 11.46 -7.87
C PHE A 4 5.23 11.96 -8.21
N ASP A 5 4.81 11.84 -9.47
CA ASP A 5 3.45 12.19 -9.88
C ASP A 5 2.42 11.27 -9.22
N SER A 6 2.71 9.97 -9.08
CA SER A 6 1.85 9.06 -8.32
C SER A 6 1.84 9.40 -6.83
N LEU A 7 2.98 9.73 -6.24
CA LEU A 7 3.10 10.09 -4.82
C LEU A 7 2.28 11.35 -4.48
N ILE A 8 2.49 12.43 -5.24
CA ILE A 8 1.79 13.71 -5.02
C ILE A 8 0.28 13.53 -5.14
N ASN A 9 -0.18 12.81 -6.16
CA ASN A 9 -1.62 12.55 -6.31
C ASN A 9 -2.17 11.62 -5.22
N SER A 10 -1.37 10.67 -4.72
CA SER A 10 -1.78 9.79 -3.61
C SER A 10 -1.93 10.57 -2.31
N LEU A 11 -1.03 11.51 -2.03
CA LEU A 11 -1.14 12.41 -0.87
C LEU A 11 -2.31 13.40 -0.98
N ARG A 12 -2.83 13.64 -2.18
CA ARG A 12 -4.00 14.50 -2.41
C ARG A 12 -5.34 13.76 -2.31
N LEU A 13 -5.34 12.45 -2.04
CA LEU A 13 -6.58 11.70 -1.84
C LEU A 13 -7.35 12.25 -0.61
N PRO A 14 -8.70 12.28 -0.67
CA PRO A 14 -9.59 11.70 -1.67
C PRO A 14 -10.06 12.70 -2.77
N LYS A 15 -9.29 13.73 -3.12
CA LYS A 15 -9.68 14.71 -4.16
C LYS A 15 -10.02 14.01 -5.49
N LYS A 16 -11.14 14.39 -6.11
CA LYS A 16 -11.68 13.75 -7.32
C LYS A 16 -10.66 13.73 -8.47
N GLU A 17 -10.03 14.87 -8.74
CA GLU A 17 -9.03 15.01 -9.81
C GLU A 17 -7.87 14.02 -9.64
N ALA A 18 -7.30 13.96 -8.43
CA ALA A 18 -6.21 13.05 -8.10
C ALA A 18 -6.62 11.59 -8.26
N MET A 19 -7.82 11.23 -7.78
CA MET A 19 -8.37 9.88 -7.92
C MET A 19 -8.52 9.47 -9.40
N PHE A 20 -9.14 10.31 -10.23
CA PHE A 20 -9.32 9.98 -11.65
C PHE A 20 -7.99 9.97 -12.40
N HIS A 21 -7.06 10.86 -12.07
CA HIS A 21 -5.70 10.86 -12.62
C HIS A 21 -4.97 9.55 -12.33
N LEU A 22 -4.96 9.12 -11.06
CA LEU A 22 -4.35 7.86 -10.64
C LEU A 22 -5.01 6.65 -11.28
N ASN A 23 -6.34 6.66 -11.42
CA ASN A 23 -7.09 5.55 -11.99
C ASN A 23 -6.96 5.45 -13.52
N ARG A 24 -6.49 6.49 -14.22
CA ARG A 24 -6.12 6.42 -15.65
C ARG A 24 -4.80 5.69 -15.89
N LYS A 25 -3.95 5.57 -14.87
CA LYS A 25 -2.66 4.86 -14.98
C LYS A 25 -2.89 3.35 -15.15
N GLY A 26 -2.02 2.72 -15.95
CA GLY A 26 -1.97 1.27 -16.10
C GLY A 26 -1.61 0.57 -14.78
N ILE A 27 -2.04 -0.68 -14.61
CA ILE A 27 -1.81 -1.43 -13.36
C ILE A 27 -0.33 -1.66 -13.09
N THR A 28 0.48 -1.86 -14.14
CA THR A 28 1.94 -2.02 -14.03
C THR A 28 2.60 -0.80 -13.38
N HIS A 29 2.15 0.41 -13.71
CA HIS A 29 2.64 1.64 -13.07
C HIS A 29 2.24 1.72 -11.60
N THR A 30 1.04 1.24 -11.25
CA THR A 30 0.60 1.16 -9.84
C THR A 30 1.44 0.17 -9.04
N ILE A 31 1.74 -1.00 -9.62
CA ILE A 31 2.60 -2.02 -8.99
C ILE A 31 4.01 -1.45 -8.80
N GLY A 32 4.60 -0.86 -9.84
CA GLY A 32 5.92 -0.23 -9.75
C GLY A 32 5.97 0.90 -8.72
N TYR A 33 4.91 1.71 -8.62
CA TYR A 33 4.79 2.73 -7.59
C TYR A 33 4.79 2.13 -6.18
N LEU A 34 3.97 1.11 -5.92
CA LEU A 34 3.92 0.45 -4.62
C LEU A 34 5.26 -0.18 -4.26
N PHE A 35 5.92 -0.83 -5.21
CA PHE A 35 7.23 -1.42 -5.01
C PHE A 35 8.24 -0.37 -4.56
N VAL A 36 8.37 0.74 -5.29
CA VAL A 36 9.30 1.82 -4.93
C VAL A 36 8.92 2.45 -3.59
N LEU A 37 7.64 2.73 -3.36
CA LEU A 37 7.16 3.30 -2.10
C LEU A 37 7.57 2.44 -0.91
N LEU A 38 7.34 1.13 -0.99
CA LEU A 38 7.58 0.22 0.12
C LEU A 38 9.05 -0.14 0.27
N LEU A 39 9.79 -0.21 -0.82
CA LEU A 39 11.25 -0.29 -0.76
C LEU A 39 11.82 0.91 0.01
N LEU A 40 11.38 2.14 -0.30
CA LEU A 40 11.82 3.33 0.43
C LEU A 40 11.42 3.32 1.90
N LEU A 41 10.18 2.91 2.22
CA LEU A 41 9.69 2.87 3.59
C LEU A 41 10.37 1.80 4.45
N PHE A 42 10.74 0.65 3.88
CA PHE A 42 11.39 -0.44 4.59
C PHE A 42 12.92 -0.43 4.51
N LEU A 43 13.51 0.45 3.68
CA LEU A 43 14.97 0.55 3.55
C LEU A 43 15.69 0.76 4.89
N PRO A 44 15.22 1.62 5.82
CA PRO A 44 15.87 1.76 7.12
C PRO A 44 15.89 0.46 7.92
N ASP A 45 14.78 -0.28 7.90
CA ASP A 45 14.66 -1.57 8.59
C ASP A 45 15.56 -2.63 7.95
N MET A 46 15.69 -2.61 6.63
CA MET A 46 16.62 -3.48 5.89
C MET A 46 18.08 -3.22 6.29
N VAL A 47 18.48 -1.94 6.30
CA VAL A 47 19.84 -1.53 6.68
C VAL A 47 20.12 -1.90 8.13
N ALA A 48 19.20 -1.62 9.05
CA ALA A 48 19.34 -1.98 10.45
C ALA A 48 19.48 -3.50 10.64
N SER A 49 18.69 -4.30 9.92
CA SER A 49 18.75 -5.77 9.99
C SER A 49 20.09 -6.33 9.54
N ILE A 50 20.74 -5.69 8.54
CA ILE A 50 22.07 -6.10 8.07
C ILE A 50 23.17 -5.65 9.04
N LEU A 51 23.08 -4.44 9.58
CA LEU A 51 24.11 -3.86 10.47
C LEU A 51 24.14 -4.52 11.85
N TYR A 52 22.96 -4.83 12.41
CA TYR A 52 22.82 -5.42 13.75
C TYR A 52 22.70 -6.94 13.71
N LEU A 53 23.06 -7.58 12.59
CA LEU A 53 23.05 -9.03 12.49
C LEU A 53 24.07 -9.63 13.49
N GLU A 54 23.58 -10.29 14.52
CA GLU A 54 24.42 -11.07 15.42
C GLU A 54 24.92 -12.33 14.70
N THR A 55 26.17 -12.31 14.26
CA THR A 55 26.82 -13.43 13.57
C THR A 55 26.99 -14.67 14.44
N ASN A 56 26.75 -14.58 15.75
CA ASN A 56 26.84 -15.70 16.68
C ASN A 56 25.60 -16.61 16.67
N LEU A 57 24.49 -16.18 16.04
CA LEU A 57 23.21 -16.90 16.03
C LEU A 57 22.90 -17.63 14.72
N THR A 58 23.75 -17.47 13.69
CA THR A 58 23.51 -18.07 12.36
C THR A 58 24.71 -18.90 11.92
N GLU A 59 24.50 -20.18 11.59
CA GLU A 59 25.52 -21.04 10.96
C GLU A 59 25.93 -20.56 9.55
N VAL A 60 25.21 -19.57 9.02
CA VAL A 60 25.41 -18.98 7.70
C VAL A 60 26.47 -17.89 7.78
N SER A 61 27.47 -17.96 6.89
CA SER A 61 28.45 -16.88 6.74
C SER A 61 27.77 -15.55 6.45
N ARG A 62 28.26 -14.45 7.02
CA ARG A 62 27.69 -13.09 6.84
C ARG A 62 27.49 -12.73 5.35
N GLY A 63 28.39 -13.15 4.48
CA GLY A 63 28.29 -12.93 3.03
C GLY A 63 27.11 -13.66 2.38
N MET A 64 26.86 -14.91 2.78
CA MET A 64 25.70 -15.68 2.30
C MET A 64 24.38 -15.09 2.81
N TYR A 65 24.33 -14.63 4.07
CA TYR A 65 23.15 -13.96 4.61
C TYR A 65 22.82 -12.68 3.83
N ILE A 66 23.81 -11.83 3.56
CA ILE A 66 23.62 -10.60 2.79
C ILE A 66 23.09 -10.92 1.39
N ALA A 67 23.68 -11.90 0.71
CA ALA A 67 23.22 -12.32 -0.61
C ALA A 67 21.77 -12.82 -0.58
N GLN A 68 21.43 -13.68 0.40
CA GLN A 68 20.07 -14.18 0.58
C GLN A 68 19.08 -13.05 0.87
N PHE A 69 19.40 -12.17 1.83
CA PHE A 69 18.53 -11.06 2.21
C PHE A 69 18.30 -10.11 1.04
N LEU A 70 19.35 -9.75 0.30
CA LEU A 70 19.26 -8.82 -0.83
C LEU A 70 18.41 -9.36 -1.99
N VAL A 71 18.38 -10.68 -2.19
CA VAL A 71 17.58 -11.32 -3.25
C VAL A 71 16.15 -11.63 -2.78
N PHE A 72 16.00 -12.32 -1.65
CA PHE A 72 14.69 -12.83 -1.23
C PHE A 72 13.81 -11.77 -0.57
N TYR A 73 14.39 -10.80 0.13
CA TYR A 73 13.60 -9.81 0.86
C TYR A 73 12.80 -8.89 -0.07
N PRO A 74 13.37 -8.31 -1.15
CA PRO A 74 12.58 -7.53 -2.12
C PRO A 74 11.51 -8.37 -2.84
N LEU A 75 11.81 -9.63 -3.16
CA LEU A 75 10.86 -10.53 -3.81
C LEU A 75 9.67 -10.83 -2.89
N LEU A 76 9.95 -11.14 -1.62
CA LEU A 76 8.93 -11.36 -0.60
C LEU A 76 8.09 -10.10 -0.38
N ILE A 77 8.71 -8.92 -0.34
CA ILE A 77 8.01 -7.64 -0.25
C ILE A 77 7.03 -7.49 -1.42
N VAL A 78 7.46 -7.65 -2.67
CA VAL A 78 6.57 -7.53 -3.84
C VAL A 78 5.38 -8.47 -3.72
N PHE A 79 5.63 -9.73 -3.34
CA PHE A 79 4.58 -10.72 -3.16
C PHE A 79 3.58 -10.30 -2.07
N LEU A 80 4.06 -9.95 -0.88
CA LEU A 80 3.22 -9.53 0.24
C LEU A 80 2.41 -8.27 -0.06
N ILE A 81 2.96 -7.35 -0.85
CA ILE A 81 2.26 -6.15 -1.31
C ILE A 81 1.08 -6.52 -2.19
N LEU A 82 1.30 -7.36 -3.20
CA LEU A 82 0.26 -7.76 -4.13
C LEU A 82 -0.86 -8.50 -3.39
N VAL A 83 -0.51 -9.38 -2.45
CA VAL A 83 -1.47 -10.08 -1.59
C VAL A 83 -2.22 -9.10 -0.69
N GLY A 84 -1.51 -8.26 0.06
CA GLY A 84 -2.10 -7.32 1.00
C GLY A 84 -3.05 -6.31 0.34
N VAL A 85 -2.63 -5.73 -0.78
CA VAL A 85 -3.49 -4.82 -1.56
C VAL A 85 -4.69 -5.55 -2.15
N SER A 86 -4.54 -6.81 -2.57
CA SER A 86 -5.66 -7.60 -3.08
C SER A 86 -6.69 -7.93 -1.99
N ILE A 87 -6.24 -8.24 -0.77
CA ILE A 87 -7.13 -8.44 0.39
C ILE A 87 -7.90 -7.16 0.70
N LEU A 88 -7.20 -6.02 0.78
CA LEU A 88 -7.82 -4.71 1.02
C LEU A 88 -8.78 -4.29 -0.11
N ALA A 89 -8.45 -4.62 -1.35
CA ALA A 89 -9.31 -4.38 -2.52
C ALA A 89 -10.55 -5.29 -2.47
N GLY A 90 -10.41 -6.52 -1.97
CA GLY A 90 -11.53 -7.42 -1.66
C GLY A 90 -12.49 -6.81 -0.64
N GLY A 91 -11.98 -6.29 0.47
CA GLY A 91 -12.80 -5.56 1.45
C GLY A 91 -13.46 -4.31 0.85
N SER A 92 -12.73 -3.58 0.02
CA SER A 92 -13.25 -2.43 -0.71
C SER A 92 -14.36 -2.83 -1.70
N LEU A 93 -14.33 -4.06 -2.23
CA LEU A 93 -15.34 -4.58 -3.16
C LEU A 93 -16.65 -4.87 -2.42
N LEU A 94 -16.58 -5.34 -1.18
CA LEU A 94 -17.74 -5.45 -0.30
C LEU A 94 -18.35 -4.07 -0.02
N MET A 95 -17.51 -3.08 0.29
CA MET A 95 -17.94 -1.69 0.48
C MET A 95 -18.61 -1.11 -0.77
N ARG A 96 -18.03 -1.34 -1.96
CA ARG A 96 -18.61 -0.96 -3.25
C ARG A 96 -19.97 -1.59 -3.47
N LYS A 97 -20.15 -2.88 -3.14
CA LYS A 97 -21.42 -3.60 -3.23
C LYS A 97 -22.46 -3.00 -2.29
N ALA A 98 -22.11 -2.78 -1.02
CA ALA A 98 -22.99 -2.15 -0.04
C ALA A 98 -23.45 -0.73 -0.45
N LEU A 99 -22.58 0.02 -1.15
CA LEU A 99 -22.87 1.37 -1.64
C LEU A 99 -23.51 1.41 -3.05
N SER A 100 -23.72 0.25 -3.68
CA SER A 100 -24.29 0.09 -5.03
C SER A 100 -23.62 0.98 -6.10
N ARG A 101 -22.28 1.01 -6.14
CA ARG A 101 -21.51 1.87 -7.07
C ARG A 101 -20.99 1.15 -8.32
N LYS A 102 -20.95 1.86 -9.44
CA LYS A 102 -20.34 1.39 -10.71
C LYS A 102 -18.82 1.61 -10.68
N LEU A 103 -18.06 0.60 -10.26
CA LEU A 103 -16.59 0.67 -10.21
C LEU A 103 -15.98 -0.71 -10.46
N ALA A 104 -15.18 -0.87 -11.51
CA ALA A 104 -14.58 -2.18 -11.81
C ALA A 104 -13.56 -2.61 -10.74
N TYR A 105 -13.34 -3.92 -10.55
CA TYR A 105 -12.37 -4.42 -9.57
C TYR A 105 -10.95 -3.90 -9.84
N GLN A 106 -10.53 -3.84 -11.11
CA GLN A 106 -9.23 -3.28 -11.48
C GLN A 106 -9.06 -1.82 -11.06
N GLN A 107 -10.13 -1.01 -11.18
CA GLN A 107 -10.10 0.39 -10.74
C GLN A 107 -10.02 0.47 -9.23
N LEU A 108 -10.82 -0.34 -8.54
CA LEU A 108 -10.84 -0.43 -7.09
C LEU A 108 -9.47 -0.85 -6.53
N TRP A 109 -8.84 -1.86 -7.11
CA TRP A 109 -7.52 -2.34 -6.73
C TRP A 109 -6.46 -1.24 -6.85
N LYS A 110 -6.47 -0.48 -7.96
CA LYS A 110 -5.56 0.66 -8.12
C LYS A 110 -5.83 1.75 -7.09
N LEU A 111 -7.09 2.07 -6.82
CA LEU A 111 -7.43 3.07 -5.80
C LEU A 111 -7.03 2.62 -4.40
N THR A 112 -7.22 1.34 -4.06
CA THR A 112 -6.74 0.74 -2.81
C THR A 112 -5.23 0.88 -2.66
N ALA A 113 -4.46 0.54 -3.71
CA ALA A 113 -3.01 0.70 -3.72
C ALA A 113 -2.59 2.14 -3.38
N TYR A 114 -3.15 3.13 -4.06
CA TYR A 114 -2.81 4.53 -3.81
C TYR A 114 -3.31 5.05 -2.46
N ALA A 115 -4.50 4.61 -2.01
CA ALA A 115 -5.06 4.97 -0.72
C ALA A 115 -4.22 4.47 0.46
N CYS A 116 -3.45 3.39 0.29
CA CYS A 116 -2.53 2.90 1.32
C CYS A 116 -1.32 3.83 1.56
N THR A 117 -1.01 4.74 0.64
CA THR A 117 0.19 5.59 0.72
C THR A 117 0.29 6.37 2.03
N LEU A 118 -0.74 7.14 2.38
CA LEU A 118 -0.72 7.97 3.58
C LEU A 118 -0.75 7.12 4.86
N PRO A 119 -1.64 6.12 5.02
CA PRO A 119 -1.60 5.19 6.13
C PRO A 119 -0.23 4.53 6.32
N LEU A 120 0.43 4.07 5.25
CA LEU A 120 1.73 3.41 5.32
C LEU A 120 2.83 4.36 5.82
N ILE A 121 2.92 5.57 5.25
CA ILE A 121 3.88 6.59 5.69
C ILE A 121 3.66 6.90 7.17
N LEU A 122 2.40 7.11 7.57
CA LEU A 122 2.06 7.40 8.96
C LEU A 122 2.41 6.23 9.89
N SER A 123 2.12 4.98 9.51
CA SER A 123 2.47 3.81 10.31
C SER A 123 3.97 3.69 10.56
N VAL A 124 4.81 4.02 9.56
CA VAL A 124 6.27 4.05 9.73
C VAL A 124 6.68 5.16 10.70
N LEU A 125 6.11 6.36 10.59
CA LEU A 125 6.37 7.45 11.54
C LEU A 125 5.96 7.08 12.97
N LEU A 126 4.78 6.47 13.14
CA LEU A 126 4.27 6.03 14.44
C LEU A 126 5.15 4.95 15.08
N LYS A 127 5.75 4.06 14.27
CA LYS A 127 6.73 3.07 14.73
C LYS A 127 7.94 3.76 15.37
N TYR A 128 8.47 4.82 14.76
CA TYR A 128 9.60 5.58 15.34
C TYR A 128 9.21 6.36 16.61
N MET A 129 7.93 6.71 16.75
CA MET A 129 7.39 7.31 17.98
C MET A 129 7.06 6.26 19.06
N THR A 130 7.42 4.98 18.87
CA THR A 130 7.17 3.87 19.80
C THR A 130 5.69 3.64 20.12
N VAL A 131 4.80 4.05 19.22
CA VAL A 131 3.36 3.81 19.36
C VAL A 131 3.07 2.32 19.23
N SER A 132 2.18 1.79 20.07
CA SER A 132 1.77 0.38 20.03
C SER A 132 1.33 -0.06 18.63
N ASN A 133 1.78 -1.24 18.22
CA ASN A 133 1.44 -1.83 16.92
C ASN A 133 -0.07 -1.92 16.69
N ALA A 134 -0.84 -2.25 17.73
CA ALA A 134 -2.29 -2.34 17.65
C ALA A 134 -2.92 -0.97 17.35
N LEU A 135 -2.46 0.08 18.02
CA LEU A 135 -2.96 1.44 17.79
C LEU A 135 -2.58 1.97 16.41
N SER A 136 -1.35 1.72 15.96
CA SER A 136 -0.90 2.06 14.60
C SER A 136 -1.75 1.35 13.54
N ALA A 137 -2.06 0.07 13.73
CA ALA A 137 -2.93 -0.69 12.82
C ALA A 137 -4.38 -0.16 12.81
N LEU A 138 -4.91 0.25 13.96
CA LEU A 138 -6.24 0.88 14.03
C LEU A 138 -6.26 2.22 13.30
N ILE A 139 -5.25 3.07 13.49
CA ILE A 139 -5.11 4.34 12.78
C ILE A 139 -5.01 4.11 11.27
N PHE A 140 -4.19 3.14 10.86
CA PHE A 140 -4.06 2.73 9.46
C PHE A 140 -5.43 2.38 8.87
N MET A 141 -6.15 1.47 9.53
CA MET A 141 -7.45 1.00 9.07
C MET A 141 -8.49 2.12 9.04
N ALA A 142 -8.51 2.99 10.05
CA ALA A 142 -9.44 4.12 10.11
C ALA A 142 -9.25 5.09 8.93
N ILE A 143 -8.00 5.48 8.65
CA ILE A 143 -7.68 6.37 7.52
C ILE A 143 -8.01 5.68 6.19
N PHE A 144 -7.61 4.42 6.04
CA PHE A 144 -7.87 3.65 4.83
C PHE A 144 -9.37 3.53 4.53
N VAL A 145 -10.18 3.14 5.52
CA VAL A 145 -11.63 3.01 5.37
C VAL A 145 -12.27 4.36 5.03
N TYR A 146 -11.86 5.43 5.71
CA TYR A 146 -12.32 6.78 5.42
C TYR A 146 -12.04 7.19 3.95
N TYR A 147 -10.82 6.94 3.48
CA TYR A 147 -10.45 7.21 2.08
C TYR A 147 -11.24 6.37 1.11
N MET A 148 -11.32 5.06 1.31
CA MET A 148 -12.07 4.18 0.42
C MET A 148 -13.54 4.57 0.35
N TYR A 149 -14.17 4.89 1.48
CA TYR A 149 -15.55 5.35 1.52
C TYR A 149 -15.75 6.64 0.71
N ARG A 150 -14.91 7.66 0.96
CA ARG A 150 -14.98 8.94 0.24
C ARG A 150 -14.70 8.77 -1.25
N MET A 151 -13.80 7.87 -1.63
CA MET A 151 -13.43 7.68 -3.03
C MET A 151 -14.49 6.89 -3.81
N ILE A 152 -15.07 5.85 -3.21
CA ILE A 152 -16.10 5.02 -3.84
C ILE A 152 -17.39 5.81 -4.05
N THR A 153 -17.78 6.66 -3.09
CA THR A 153 -19.04 7.44 -3.15
C THR A 153 -19.06 8.50 -4.27
N VAL A 154 -17.90 8.88 -4.81
CA VAL A 154 -17.77 9.77 -5.97
C VAL A 154 -18.28 9.14 -7.26
N TYR A 155 -18.21 7.81 -7.39
CA TYR A 155 -18.66 7.10 -8.58
C TYR A 155 -20.19 7.02 -8.66
N PRO A 156 -20.78 6.98 -9.87
CA PRO A 156 -22.23 6.92 -10.04
C PRO A 156 -22.81 5.62 -9.47
N LYS A 157 -24.07 5.68 -9.02
CA LYS A 157 -24.82 4.52 -8.57
C LYS A 157 -25.17 3.62 -9.76
N VAL A 158 -25.29 2.31 -9.51
CA VAL A 158 -25.90 1.37 -10.47
C VAL A 158 -27.40 1.71 -10.54
N PRO A 159 -28.03 1.82 -11.73
CA PRO A 159 -29.46 2.05 -11.82
C PRO A 159 -30.15 0.82 -11.23
N ALA A 160 -31.24 1.02 -10.48
CA ALA A 160 -32.10 -0.11 -10.14
C ALA A 160 -32.57 -0.74 -11.46
N LYS A 161 -32.45 -2.07 -11.58
CA LYS A 161 -33.12 -2.76 -12.68
C LYS A 161 -34.63 -2.52 -12.49
N PRO A 162 -35.37 -2.11 -13.54
CA PRO A 162 -36.82 -1.97 -13.49
C PRO A 162 -37.49 -3.31 -13.19
#